data_AF-A0AA89BZ70-F1
#
_entry.id   AF-A0AA89BZ70-F1
#
_cell.length_a   1.000
_cell.length_b   1.000
_cell.length_c   1.000
_cell.angle_alpha   90.00
_cell.angle_beta   90.00
_cell.angle_gamma   90.00
#
_symmetry.space_group_name_H-M   'P 1'
#
loop_
_entity.id
_entity.type
_entity.pdbx_description
1 polymer ?
#
loop_
_entity_poly.entity_id
_entity_poly.type
_entity_poly.pdbx_seq_one_letter_code
_entity_poly.pdbx_strand_id
1 'polypeptide(L)'
;IVLSNMMTACFVLSGHSGCVEKIFLDKSMVGKLSGDVVSDAFLSDYFFITTYQDRPKLDYGYFIKRPPLGEGLKRLEKMSVWEPKITQVDMPGPLGRRLDRKLSANTRHDMVGGSLL
;
A
#
# COMPACT_ATOMS: atom_id res chain seq x y z
N ILE A 1 -1.11 -9.12 0.91
CA ILE A 1 -0.49 -8.35 -0.19
C ILE A 1 0.96 -8.11 0.23
N VAL A 2 1.91 -8.55 -0.58
CA VAL A 2 3.35 -8.32 -0.33
C VAL A 2 3.79 -7.23 -1.29
N LEU A 3 4.43 -6.17 -0.79
CA LEU A 3 4.88 -5.01 -1.55
C LEU A 3 6.42 -4.94 -1.53
N SER A 4 7.08 -5.84 -2.27
CA SER A 4 8.50 -5.64 -2.57
C SER A 4 8.58 -4.79 -3.85
N ASN A 5 9.24 -3.65 -3.78
CA ASN A 5 9.36 -2.69 -4.89
C ASN A 5 8.04 -2.19 -5.46
N MET A 6 6.99 -2.09 -4.63
CA MET A 6 5.64 -1.66 -5.05
C MET A 6 5.02 -2.51 -6.15
N MET A 7 5.45 -3.77 -6.27
CA MET A 7 4.65 -4.79 -6.93
C MET A 7 3.57 -5.27 -5.96
N THR A 8 2.31 -5.09 -6.32
CA THR A 8 1.19 -5.63 -5.55
C THR A 8 0.96 -7.07 -5.97
N ALA A 9 1.15 -8.01 -5.03
CA ALA A 9 0.77 -9.41 -5.20
C ALA A 9 -0.58 -9.69 -4.53
N CYS A 10 -1.56 -10.14 -5.32
CA CYS A 10 -2.87 -10.57 -4.84
C CYS A 10 -3.05 -12.07 -5.08
N PHE A 11 -3.47 -12.78 -4.03
CA PHE A 11 -3.66 -14.22 -4.05
C PHE A 11 -5.15 -14.52 -3.96
N VAL A 12 -5.66 -15.29 -4.91
CA VAL A 12 -7.00 -15.86 -4.84
C VAL A 12 -6.86 -17.24 -4.21
N LEU A 13 -7.51 -17.41 -3.06
CA LEU A 13 -7.50 -18.66 -2.31
C LEU A 13 -8.81 -19.40 -2.51
N SER A 14 -8.73 -20.72 -2.61
CA SER A 14 -9.90 -21.58 -2.65
C SER A 14 -10.62 -21.56 -1.30
N GLY A 15 -11.92 -21.29 -1.30
CA GLY A 15 -12.71 -21.24 -0.07
C GLY A 15 -12.79 -22.57 0.68
N HIS A 16 -12.59 -23.70 0.00
CA HIS A 16 -12.72 -25.03 0.59
C HIS A 16 -11.39 -25.63 1.05
N SER A 17 -10.29 -25.39 0.32
CA SER A 17 -8.97 -25.99 0.62
C SER A 17 -7.93 -24.99 1.13
N GLY A 18 -8.18 -23.69 1.01
CA GLY A 18 -7.18 -22.65 1.27
C GLY A 18 -6.01 -22.63 0.27
N CYS A 19 -6.03 -23.50 -0.75
CA CYS A 19 -5.01 -23.53 -1.79
C CYS A 19 -5.04 -22.24 -2.62
N VAL A 20 -3.87 -21.79 -3.07
CA VAL A 20 -3.78 -20.68 -4.02
C VAL A 20 -4.27 -21.15 -5.38
N GLU A 21 -5.35 -20.56 -5.87
CA GLU A 21 -5.89 -20.83 -7.21
C GLU A 21 -5.27 -19.92 -8.26
N LYS A 22 -5.07 -18.65 -7.93
CA LYS A 22 -4.52 -17.63 -8.84
C LYS A 22 -3.64 -16.65 -8.10
N ILE A 23 -2.60 -16.16 -8.78
CA ILE A 23 -1.73 -15.10 -8.32
C ILE A 23 -1.76 -13.98 -9.35
N PHE A 24 -2.08 -12.76 -8.91
CA PHE A 24 -2.06 -11.56 -9.73
C PHE A 24 -0.89 -10.70 -9.26
N LEU A 25 -0.04 -10.33 -10.21
CA LEU A 25 1.10 -9.44 -9.99
C LEU A 25 0.86 -8.14 -10.73
N ASP A 26 0.73 -7.05 -9.99
CA ASP A 26 0.59 -5.72 -10.56
C ASP A 26 1.84 -4.88 -10.30
N LYS A 27 2.48 -4.42 -11.38
CA LYS A 27 3.65 -3.54 -11.37
C LYS A 27 3.29 -2.08 -11.68
N SER A 28 2.01 -1.72 -11.76
CA SER A 28 1.56 -0.40 -12.22
C SER A 28 2.00 0.78 -11.34
N MET A 29 2.44 0.50 -10.10
CA MET A 29 2.92 1.48 -9.12
C MET A 29 4.45 1.51 -8.95
N VAL A 30 5.17 0.59 -9.61
CA VAL A 30 6.64 0.55 -9.57
C VAL A 30 7.21 1.87 -10.11
N GLY A 31 8.11 2.49 -9.36
CA GLY A 31 8.78 3.74 -9.74
C GLY A 31 7.94 5.02 -9.59
N LYS A 32 6.70 4.93 -9.10
CA LYS A 32 5.85 6.11 -8.85
C LYS A 32 5.95 6.67 -7.43
N LEU A 33 6.66 5.95 -6.57
CA LEU A 33 6.76 6.21 -5.15
C LEU A 33 8.12 6.81 -4.76
N SER A 34 8.18 7.39 -3.57
CA SER A 34 9.36 8.03 -3.00
C SER A 34 10.49 7.08 -2.67
N GLY A 35 10.30 5.77 -2.61
CA GLY A 35 11.36 4.83 -2.26
C GLY A 35 11.25 3.50 -3.00
N ASP A 36 12.40 2.84 -3.17
CA ASP A 36 12.50 1.58 -3.90
C ASP A 36 12.02 0.40 -3.05
N VAL A 37 12.22 0.44 -1.73
CA VAL A 37 11.84 -0.62 -0.80
C VAL A 37 10.92 -0.08 0.27
N VAL A 38 9.66 -0.51 0.22
CA VAL A 38 8.63 -0.13 1.19
C VAL A 38 8.83 -0.93 2.47
N SER A 39 8.92 -0.24 3.61
CA SER A 39 9.08 -0.89 4.92
C SER A 39 7.75 -1.33 5.51
N ASP A 40 6.71 -0.53 5.30
CA ASP A 40 5.36 -0.83 5.74
C ASP A 40 4.34 -0.12 4.85
N ALA A 41 3.17 -0.73 4.70
CA ALA A 41 2.13 -0.27 3.81
C ALA A 41 0.73 -0.61 4.31
N PHE A 42 -0.17 0.33 4.08
CA PHE A 42 -1.60 0.17 4.33
C PHE A 42 -2.36 0.39 3.03
N LEU A 43 -3.26 -0.52 2.68
CA LEU A 43 -4.12 -0.42 1.50
C LEU A 43 -5.58 -0.55 1.92
N SER A 44 -6.39 0.43 1.54
CA SER A 44 -7.84 0.43 1.68
C SER A 44 -8.52 0.52 0.31
N ASP A 45 -9.85 0.57 0.29
CA ASP A 45 -10.63 0.79 -0.94
C ASP A 45 -10.49 2.21 -1.51
N TYR A 46 -10.03 3.17 -0.71
CA TYR A 46 -10.03 4.58 -1.07
C TYR A 46 -8.63 5.15 -1.25
N PHE A 47 -7.67 4.60 -0.52
CA PHE A 47 -6.31 5.11 -0.50
C PHE A 47 -5.32 4.01 -0.09
N PHE A 48 -4.05 4.29 -0.36
CA PHE A 48 -2.93 3.56 0.22
C PHE A 48 -1.96 4.53 0.88
N ILE A 49 -1.22 4.01 1.86
CA ILE A 49 -0.13 4.70 2.54
C ILE A 49 1.08 3.78 2.54
N THR A 50 2.26 4.32 2.29
CA THR A 50 3.53 3.58 2.38
C THR A 50 4.58 4.38 3.11
N THR A 51 5.49 3.67 3.78
CA THR A 51 6.63 4.24 4.50
C THR A 51 7.93 3.56 4.08
N TYR A 52 9.04 4.22 4.41
CA TYR A 52 10.38 3.80 4.05
C TYR A 52 11.31 3.82 5.26
N GLN A 53 12.16 2.80 5.38
CA GLN A 53 13.15 2.75 6.45
C GLN A 53 14.26 3.78 6.28
N ASP A 54 14.66 4.05 5.04
CA ASP A 54 15.80 4.89 4.67
C ASP A 54 15.41 6.33 4.31
N ARG A 55 14.12 6.64 4.21
CA ARG A 55 13.62 7.98 3.85
C ARG A 55 12.62 8.48 4.90
N PRO A 56 12.75 9.73 5.37
CA PRO A 56 11.78 10.37 6.26
C PRO A 56 10.59 10.88 5.45
N LYS A 57 9.97 10.01 4.65
CA LYS A 57 8.83 10.33 3.78
C LYS A 57 7.76 9.25 3.90
N LEU A 58 6.54 9.68 3.65
CA LEU A 58 5.35 8.86 3.51
C LEU A 58 4.72 9.19 2.16
N ASP A 59 4.36 8.17 1.39
CA ASP A 59 3.52 8.38 0.20
C ASP A 59 2.08 8.04 0.54
N TYR A 60 1.21 8.99 0.26
CA TYR A 60 -0.23 8.86 0.35
C TYR A 60 -0.79 8.86 -1.08
N GLY A 61 -1.43 7.77 -1.49
CA GLY A 61 -2.11 7.69 -2.77
C GLY A 61 -3.60 7.52 -2.60
N TYR A 62 -4.40 8.47 -3.07
CA TYR A 62 -5.86 8.31 -3.10
C TYR A 62 -6.33 7.89 -4.49
N PHE A 63 -7.34 7.03 -4.54
CA PHE A 63 -7.92 6.54 -5.79
C PHE A 63 -9.04 7.48 -6.26
N ILE A 64 -8.92 8.00 -7.50
CA ILE A 64 -9.97 8.82 -8.11
C ILE A 64 -11.15 7.93 -8.51
N LYS A 65 -10.85 6.79 -9.14
CA LYS A 65 -11.82 5.77 -9.51
C LYS A 65 -11.87 4.74 -8.40
N ARG A 66 -13.06 4.43 -7.91
CA ARG A 66 -13.22 3.54 -6.76
C ARG A 66 -13.61 2.13 -7.22
N PRO A 67 -13.10 1.09 -6.56
CA PRO A 67 -13.70 -0.23 -6.67
C PRO A 67 -15.17 -0.17 -6.24
N PRO A 68 -16.11 -0.77 -6.99
CA PRO A 68 -17.46 -0.98 -6.51
C PRO A 68 -17.44 -1.69 -5.15
N LEU A 69 -18.17 -1.13 -4.18
CA LEU A 69 -18.29 -1.68 -2.82
C LEU A 69 -18.72 -3.15 -2.88
N GLY A 70 -18.00 -4.02 -2.17
CA GLY A 70 -18.34 -5.44 -2.05
C GLY A 70 -17.80 -6.35 -3.17
N GLU A 71 -17.18 -5.81 -4.23
CA GLU A 71 -16.58 -6.63 -5.28
C GLU A 71 -15.09 -6.89 -5.02
N GLY A 72 -14.78 -7.81 -4.10
CA GLY A 72 -13.39 -8.21 -3.79
C GLY A 72 -12.59 -8.71 -5.01
N LEU A 73 -13.26 -9.20 -6.06
CA LEU A 73 -12.65 -9.62 -7.33
C LEU A 73 -12.15 -8.43 -8.18
N LYS A 74 -12.79 -7.25 -8.12
CA LYS A 74 -12.28 -6.06 -8.83
C LYS A 74 -11.00 -5.51 -8.20
N ARG A 75 -10.71 -5.83 -6.93
CA ARG A 75 -9.39 -5.57 -6.32
C ARG A 75 -8.24 -6.35 -6.99
N LEU A 76 -8.54 -7.28 -7.90
CA LEU A 76 -7.56 -7.98 -8.73
C LEU A 76 -7.16 -7.18 -9.99
N GLU A 77 -7.88 -6.10 -10.30
CA GLU A 77 -7.50 -5.18 -11.37
C GLU A 77 -6.21 -4.43 -11.02
N LYS A 78 -5.48 -3.98 -12.04
CA LYS A 78 -4.26 -3.18 -11.86
C LYS A 78 -4.58 -1.89 -11.11
N MET A 79 -3.77 -1.52 -10.13
CA MET A 79 -3.94 -0.30 -9.33
C MET A 79 -4.02 0.97 -10.18
N SER A 80 -3.38 1.01 -11.35
CA SER A 80 -3.50 2.12 -12.29
C SER A 80 -4.92 2.40 -12.77
N VAL A 81 -5.81 1.40 -12.81
CA VAL A 81 -7.21 1.56 -13.22
C VAL A 81 -7.96 2.50 -12.27
N TRP A 82 -7.55 2.50 -11.00
CA TRP A 82 -8.11 3.35 -9.95
C TRP A 82 -7.60 4.79 -9.98
N GLU A 83 -6.74 5.12 -10.94
CA GLU A 83 -6.15 6.44 -11.15
C GLU A 83 -5.60 7.06 -9.84
N PRO A 84 -4.64 6.39 -9.18
CA PRO A 84 -4.09 6.89 -7.93
C PRO A 84 -3.39 8.24 -8.12
N LYS A 85 -3.78 9.25 -7.33
CA LYS A 85 -3.00 10.48 -7.18
C LYS A 85 -2.16 10.39 -5.93
N ILE A 86 -0.85 10.54 -6.12
CA ILE A 86 0.16 10.31 -5.09
C ILE A 86 0.68 11.65 -4.60
N THR A 87 0.67 11.81 -3.29
CA THR A 87 1.25 12.96 -2.59
C THR A 87 2.30 12.46 -1.63
N GLN A 88 3.43 13.16 -1.56
CA GLN A 88 4.52 12.87 -0.64
C GLN A 88 4.39 13.75 0.59
N VAL A 89 4.54 13.17 1.76
CA VAL A 89 4.47 13.87 3.04
C VAL A 89 5.77 13.59 3.81
N ASP A 90 6.42 14.64 4.27
CA ASP A 90 7.61 14.50 5.10
C ASP A 90 7.23 13.98 6.49
N MET A 91 7.98 12.98 6.96
CA MET A 91 7.77 12.40 8.28
C MET A 91 8.74 13.00 9.30
N PRO A 92 8.25 13.34 10.51
CA PRO A 92 9.14 13.78 11.58
C PRO A 92 10.07 12.64 12.03
N GLY A 93 11.23 13.03 12.57
CA GLY A 93 12.23 12.11 13.10
C GLY A 93 13.66 12.47 12.69
N PRO A 94 14.65 11.76 13.24
CA PRO A 94 16.06 12.02 12.93
C PRO A 94 16.38 11.73 11.46
N LEU A 95 17.00 12.69 10.79
CA LEU A 95 17.48 12.57 9.42
C LEU A 95 18.75 11.69 9.37
N GLY A 96 18.89 10.89 8.32
CA GLY A 96 20.09 10.06 8.10
C GLY A 96 20.14 8.75 8.90
N ARG A 97 19.13 8.45 9.74
CA ARG A 97 19.01 7.16 10.43
C ARG A 97 17.98 6.26 9.73
N ARG A 98 18.31 4.98 9.60
CA ARG A 98 17.33 3.95 9.26
C ARG A 98 16.43 3.68 10.47
N LEU A 99 15.13 3.91 10.32
CA LEU A 99 14.13 3.75 11.38
C LEU A 99 13.11 2.73 10.97
N ASP A 100 12.71 1.82 11.86
CA ASP A 100 11.61 0.90 11.56
C ASP A 100 10.29 1.66 11.68
N ARG A 101 9.81 2.13 10.52
CA ARG A 101 8.57 2.89 10.44
C ARG A 101 7.41 1.91 10.30
N LYS A 102 6.54 1.88 11.31
CA LYS A 102 5.33 1.06 11.30
C LYS A 102 4.09 1.93 11.20
N LEU A 103 3.19 1.55 10.32
CA LEU A 103 1.88 2.18 10.15
C LEU A 103 0.87 1.51 11.08
N SER A 104 0.04 2.33 11.70
CA SER A 104 -1.11 1.90 12.48
C SER A 104 -2.33 2.66 11.98
N ALA A 105 -3.41 1.94 11.70
CA ALA A 105 -4.66 2.54 11.27
C ALA A 105 -5.79 2.02 12.16
N ASN A 106 -6.71 2.89 12.54
CA ASN A 106 -7.90 2.46 13.29
C ASN A 106 -8.94 1.85 12.34
N THR A 107 -9.94 1.13 12.88
CA THR A 107 -10.93 0.38 12.06
C THR A 107 -11.80 1.26 11.16
N ARG A 108 -11.96 2.55 11.51
CA ARG A 108 -12.73 3.51 10.72
C ARG A 108 -11.91 4.18 9.62
N HIS A 109 -10.59 3.93 9.60
CA HIS A 109 -9.62 4.55 8.70
C HIS A 109 -9.62 6.09 8.76
N ASP A 110 -10.15 6.70 9.82
CA ASP A 110 -10.13 8.14 10.08
C ASP A 110 -8.87 8.58 10.84
N MET A 111 -8.11 7.62 11.40
CA MET A 111 -6.78 7.88 11.96
C MET A 111 -5.77 6.86 11.42
N VAL A 112 -4.71 7.37 10.77
CA VAL A 112 -3.51 6.60 10.43
C VAL A 112 -2.30 7.30 11.04
N GLY A 113 -1.57 6.59 11.91
CA GLY A 113 -0.37 7.07 12.58
C GLY A 113 0.85 6.23 12.20
N GLY A 114 2.01 6.87 12.07
CA GLY A 114 3.30 6.20 11.96
C GLY A 114 4.01 6.20 13.31
N SER A 115 4.46 5.04 13.77
CA SER A 115 5.33 4.91 14.95
C SER A 115 6.79 4.75 14.52
N LEU A 116 7.70 5.33 15.31
CA LEU A 116 9.14 5.15 15.22
C LEU A 116 9.54 4.12 16.29
N LEU A 117 9.81 2.88 15.90
CA LEU A 117 10.43 1.88 16.78
C LEU A 117 11.91 1.73 16.45
#